data_AF-A0A6L7LMN6-F1
#
_entry.id   AF-A0A6L7LMN6-F1
#
_cell.length_a   1.000
_cell.length_b   1.000
_cell.length_c   1.000
_cell.angle_alpha   90.00
_cell.angle_beta   90.00
_cell.angle_gamma   90.00
#
_symmetry.space_group_name_H-M   'P 1'
#
loop_
_entity.id
_entity.type
_entity.pdbx_description
1 polymer ?
#
loop_
_entity_poly.entity_id
_entity_poly.type
_entity_poly.pdbx_seq_one_letter_code
_entity_poly.pdbx_strand_id
1 'polypeptide(L)'
;MSRTARAAAVIDAAERWKQGCLVGGRSLFGEESLWTSEHFGELQTYFVDQPDESQNRSFLEKLRDQLAPAPPEAKRLWAELTWVYYLIVNSVRGVTKLDRIRTVWEWSATALPEDHWALGANVLDKGIVHPGRGYSAHQWREYRFVIGMMLDWCGRSADERESLLNDPWRFAEFLDGQGDPRRQ
;
A
#
# COMPACT_ATOMS: atom_id res chain seq x y z
N MET A 1 21.81 14.00 5.75
CA MET A 1 21.07 13.16 6.72
C MET A 1 21.66 11.76 6.71
N SER A 2 22.00 11.19 7.87
CA SER A 2 22.61 9.86 7.97
C SER A 2 21.64 8.74 7.59
N ARG A 3 22.15 7.56 7.22
CA ARG A 3 21.34 6.37 6.94
C ARG A 3 20.48 5.96 8.14
N THR A 4 21.02 6.09 9.35
CA THR A 4 20.32 5.84 10.62
C THR A 4 19.11 6.76 10.81
N ALA A 5 19.26 8.05 10.54
CA ALA A 5 18.16 9.01 10.69
C ALA A 5 17.02 8.78 9.67
N ARG A 6 17.36 8.34 8.45
CA ARG A 6 16.35 7.92 7.47
C ARG A 6 15.62 6.65 7.90
N ALA A 7 16.36 5.66 8.41
CA ALA A 7 15.77 4.42 8.90
C ALA A 7 14.80 4.68 10.07
N ALA A 8 15.17 5.55 11.02
CA ALA A 8 14.29 5.95 12.12
C ALA A 8 12.97 6.55 11.59
N ALA A 9 13.03 7.50 10.65
CA ALA A 9 11.83 8.10 10.07
C ALA A 9 10.91 7.09 9.36
N VAL A 10 11.50 6.11 8.66
CA VAL A 10 10.77 5.02 8.00
C VAL A 10 10.12 4.10 9.04
N ILE A 11 10.84 3.75 10.11
CA ILE A 11 10.33 2.88 11.19
C ILE A 11 9.19 3.58 11.94
N ASP A 12 9.34 4.86 12.28
CA ASP A 12 8.32 5.64 12.96
C ASP A 12 7.03 5.72 12.12
N ALA A 13 7.18 5.93 10.81
CA ALA A 13 6.05 5.95 9.87
C ALA A 13 5.39 4.57 9.75
N ALA A 14 6.19 3.50 9.68
CA ALA A 14 5.69 2.12 9.61
C ALA A 14 4.93 1.75 10.90
N GLU A 15 5.38 2.17 12.07
CA GLU A 15 4.70 1.88 13.33
C GLU A 15 3.34 2.58 13.41
N ARG A 16 3.24 3.84 12.96
CA ARG A 16 1.94 4.55 12.87
C ARG A 16 0.97 3.86 11.92
N TRP A 17 1.46 3.45 10.75
CA TRP A 17 0.67 2.67 9.80
C TRP A 17 0.24 1.32 10.38
N LYS A 18 1.13 0.60 11.07
CA LYS A 18 0.82 -0.67 11.74
C LYS A 18 -0.35 -0.51 12.72
N GLN A 19 -0.26 0.47 13.62
CA GLN A 19 -1.27 0.67 14.66
C GLN A 19 -2.60 1.20 14.09
N GLY A 20 -2.55 2.21 13.22
CA GLY A 20 -3.76 2.82 12.64
C GLY A 20 -4.49 1.89 11.68
N CYS A 21 -3.74 1.27 10.76
CA CYS A 21 -4.29 0.59 9.60
C CYS A 21 -4.36 -0.93 9.82
N LEU A 22 -3.25 -1.60 10.12
CA LEU A 22 -3.24 -3.07 10.23
C LEU A 22 -4.01 -3.58 11.46
N VAL A 23 -3.83 -2.90 12.60
CA VAL A 23 -4.55 -3.23 13.85
C VAL A 23 -5.93 -2.58 13.85
N GLY A 24 -5.97 -1.25 13.67
CA GLY A 24 -7.20 -0.46 13.80
C GLY A 24 -8.17 -0.48 12.61
N GLY A 25 -7.75 -0.95 11.42
CA GLY A 25 -8.58 -0.93 10.21
C GLY A 25 -8.89 0.47 9.66
N ARG A 26 -8.23 1.51 10.18
CA ARG A 26 -8.49 2.91 9.81
C ARG A 26 -7.67 3.35 8.61
N SER A 27 -8.17 4.37 7.93
CA SER A 27 -7.47 5.16 6.93
C SER A 27 -6.15 5.70 7.48
N LEU A 28 -5.11 5.69 6.65
CA LEU A 28 -3.82 6.32 6.96
C LEU A 28 -3.91 7.84 6.82
N PHE A 29 -4.72 8.33 5.88
CA PHE A 29 -4.84 9.76 5.58
C PHE A 29 -6.12 10.40 6.15
N GLY A 30 -7.09 9.61 6.58
CA GLY A 30 -8.37 10.07 7.14
C GLY A 30 -8.74 9.43 8.46
N GLU A 31 -9.98 9.67 8.90
CA GLU A 31 -10.52 9.14 10.16
C GLU A 31 -11.46 7.94 9.94
N GLU A 32 -11.82 7.66 8.68
CA GLU A 32 -12.71 6.57 8.30
C GLU A 32 -12.07 5.18 8.46
N SER A 33 -12.92 4.16 8.60
CA SER A 33 -12.49 2.77 8.42
C SER A 33 -12.24 2.51 6.94
N LEU A 34 -10.99 2.22 6.57
CA LEU A 34 -10.59 2.03 5.17
C LEU A 34 -9.86 0.72 4.93
N TRP A 35 -8.99 0.31 5.87
CA TRP A 35 -8.24 -0.96 5.81
C TRP A 35 -9.11 -2.13 6.30
N THR A 36 -10.19 -2.40 5.56
CA THR A 36 -11.20 -3.38 5.92
C THR A 36 -11.33 -4.47 4.84
N SER A 37 -11.86 -5.64 5.22
CA SER A 37 -12.09 -6.74 4.29
C SER A 37 -13.00 -6.35 3.12
N GLU A 38 -13.93 -5.41 3.33
CA GLU A 38 -14.83 -4.90 2.29
C GLU A 38 -14.06 -4.21 1.18
N HIS A 39 -13.26 -3.20 1.50
CA HIS A 39 -12.53 -2.42 0.49
C HIS A 39 -11.38 -3.22 -0.14
N PHE A 40 -10.75 -4.14 0.59
CA PHE A 40 -9.81 -5.09 -0.03
C PHE A 40 -10.52 -6.07 -0.98
N GLY A 41 -11.77 -6.44 -0.70
CA GLY A 41 -12.61 -7.25 -1.59
C GLY A 41 -12.97 -6.51 -2.89
N GLU A 42 -13.18 -5.21 -2.81
CA GLU A 42 -13.35 -4.35 -3.99
C GLU A 42 -12.06 -4.33 -4.84
N LEU A 43 -10.89 -4.15 -4.21
CA LEU A 43 -9.62 -4.20 -4.94
C LEU A 43 -9.33 -5.57 -5.56
N GLN A 44 -9.72 -6.66 -4.89
CA GLN A 44 -9.68 -8.00 -5.47
C GLN A 44 -10.54 -8.06 -6.74
N THR A 45 -11.81 -7.63 -6.64
CA THR A 45 -12.79 -7.70 -7.73
C THR A 45 -12.38 -6.87 -8.95
N TYR A 46 -11.91 -5.64 -8.74
CA TYR A 46 -11.67 -4.68 -9.83
C TYR A 46 -10.25 -4.71 -10.38
N PHE A 47 -9.25 -5.09 -9.58
CA PHE A 47 -7.86 -5.11 -10.02
C PHE A 47 -7.30 -6.53 -10.17
N VAL A 48 -7.48 -7.39 -9.17
CA VAL A 48 -6.85 -8.72 -9.15
C VAL A 48 -7.55 -9.67 -10.12
N ASP A 49 -8.88 -9.68 -10.13
CA ASP A 49 -9.72 -10.58 -10.93
C ASP A 49 -9.94 -10.10 -12.37
N GLN A 50 -9.61 -8.84 -12.66
CA GLN A 50 -9.80 -8.22 -13.98
C GLN A 50 -8.49 -7.60 -14.50
N PRO A 51 -7.43 -8.40 -14.74
CA PRO A 51 -6.14 -7.86 -15.16
C PRO A 51 -6.20 -7.21 -16.56
N ASP A 52 -5.60 -6.03 -16.71
CA ASP A 52 -5.36 -5.41 -18.02
C ASP A 52 -3.99 -5.84 -18.58
N GLU A 53 -4.00 -6.79 -19.51
CA GLU A 53 -2.82 -7.35 -20.17
C GLU A 53 -2.31 -6.55 -21.39
N SER A 54 -2.89 -5.39 -21.69
CA SER A 54 -2.50 -4.59 -22.86
C SER A 54 -1.02 -4.17 -22.83
N GLN A 55 -0.30 -4.26 -23.95
CA GLN A 55 1.16 -4.12 -23.93
C GLN A 55 1.67 -2.67 -24.05
N ASN A 56 0.84 -1.74 -24.54
CA ASN A 56 1.25 -0.37 -24.90
C ASN A 56 0.71 0.71 -23.96
N ARG A 57 0.34 0.35 -22.73
CA ARG A 57 -0.22 1.27 -21.73
C ARG A 57 0.62 1.25 -20.47
N SER A 58 0.80 2.42 -19.86
CA SER A 58 1.45 2.51 -18.56
C SER A 58 0.60 1.85 -17.48
N PHE A 59 1.24 1.42 -16.38
CA PHE A 59 0.51 0.85 -15.25
C PHE A 59 -0.58 1.78 -14.71
N LEU A 60 -0.31 3.09 -14.63
CA LEU A 60 -1.26 4.05 -14.07
C LEU A 60 -2.49 4.23 -14.96
N GLU A 61 -2.32 4.20 -16.30
CA GLU A 61 -3.44 4.27 -17.24
C GLU A 61 -4.34 3.04 -17.15
N LYS A 62 -3.74 1.84 -17.07
CA LYS A 62 -4.47 0.60 -16.86
C LYS A 62 -5.22 0.60 -15.54
N LEU A 63 -4.52 0.96 -14.47
CA LEU A 63 -5.09 1.02 -13.13
C LEU A 63 -6.27 1.97 -13.05
N ARG A 64 -6.17 3.16 -13.67
CA ARG A 64 -7.26 4.13 -13.72
C ARG A 64 -8.52 3.51 -14.31
N ASP A 65 -8.39 2.78 -15.41
CA ASP A 65 -9.52 2.18 -16.09
C ASP A 65 -10.08 0.98 -15.30
N GLN A 66 -9.21 0.14 -14.72
CA GLN A 66 -9.61 -0.96 -13.83
C GLN A 66 -10.38 -0.46 -12.61
N LEU A 67 -9.95 0.64 -12.00
CA LEU A 67 -10.61 1.22 -10.83
C LEU A 67 -11.75 2.19 -11.18
N ALA A 68 -11.96 2.58 -12.44
CA ALA A 68 -13.03 3.50 -12.81
C ALA A 68 -14.42 3.08 -12.25
N PRO A 69 -14.85 1.80 -12.37
CA PRO A 69 -16.11 1.33 -11.79
C PRO A 69 -16.06 1.05 -10.28
N ALA A 70 -14.89 1.09 -9.64
CA ALA A 70 -14.73 0.79 -8.22
C ALA A 70 -15.30 1.92 -7.33
N PRO A 71 -15.75 1.60 -6.10
CA PRO A 71 -16.18 2.60 -5.13
C PRO A 71 -15.07 3.61 -4.78
N PRO A 72 -15.43 4.84 -4.33
CA PRO A 72 -14.45 5.85 -3.88
C PRO A 72 -13.45 5.32 -2.83
N GLU A 73 -13.91 4.46 -1.93
CA GLU A 73 -13.15 3.87 -0.83
C GLU A 73 -12.02 2.98 -1.34
N ALA A 74 -12.28 2.08 -2.29
CA ALA A 74 -11.25 1.29 -2.98
C ALA A 74 -10.15 2.17 -3.60
N LYS A 75 -10.52 3.30 -4.21
CA LYS A 75 -9.55 4.23 -4.83
C LYS A 75 -8.68 4.90 -3.78
N ARG A 76 -9.26 5.32 -2.65
CA ARG A 76 -8.50 5.85 -1.50
C ARG A 76 -7.58 4.78 -0.91
N LEU A 77 -8.07 3.55 -0.72
CA LEU A 77 -7.26 2.44 -0.22
C LEU A 77 -6.08 2.14 -1.15
N TRP A 78 -6.28 2.20 -2.47
CA TRP A 78 -5.18 2.06 -3.43
C TRP A 78 -4.10 3.11 -3.24
N ALA A 79 -4.48 4.37 -3.02
CA ALA A 79 -3.53 5.45 -2.77
C ALA A 79 -2.70 5.20 -1.49
N GLU A 80 -3.32 4.62 -0.45
CA GLU A 80 -2.60 4.25 0.78
C GLU A 80 -1.69 3.03 0.59
N LEU A 81 -2.10 2.02 -0.18
CA LEU A 81 -1.20 0.95 -0.62
C LEU A 81 -0.01 1.48 -1.42
N THR A 82 -0.23 2.51 -2.24
CA THR A 82 0.83 3.17 -2.99
C THR A 82 1.83 3.86 -2.07
N TRP A 83 1.36 4.43 -0.96
CA TRP A 83 2.23 4.97 0.08
C TRP A 83 3.09 3.88 0.73
N VAL A 84 2.49 2.74 1.09
CA VAL A 84 3.21 1.59 1.68
C VAL A 84 4.28 1.07 0.71
N TYR A 85 3.91 0.90 -0.56
CA TYR A 85 4.82 0.47 -1.63
C TYR A 85 6.05 1.39 -1.77
N TYR A 86 5.90 2.69 -1.53
CA TYR A 86 6.97 3.67 -1.63
C TYR A 86 7.72 3.98 -0.33
N LEU A 87 7.22 3.54 0.82
CA LEU A 87 7.73 3.92 2.14
C LEU A 87 9.24 3.67 2.25
N ILE A 88 9.70 2.49 1.81
CA ILE A 88 11.10 2.10 1.90
C ILE A 88 11.93 2.51 0.67
N VAL A 89 11.31 2.94 -0.43
CA VAL A 89 11.96 3.14 -1.74
C VAL A 89 12.70 4.47 -1.81
N ASN A 90 13.96 4.49 -2.25
CA ASN A 90 14.76 5.72 -2.39
C ASN A 90 15.15 6.08 -3.83
N SER A 91 14.80 5.22 -4.79
CA SER A 91 15.04 5.44 -6.22
C SER A 91 14.03 6.41 -6.86
N VAL A 92 12.95 6.75 -6.14
CA VAL A 92 11.88 7.66 -6.58
C VAL A 92 11.87 8.88 -5.66
N ARG A 93 11.78 10.08 -6.24
CA ARG A 93 11.74 11.35 -5.49
C ARG A 93 10.42 11.48 -4.71
N GLY A 94 10.42 12.07 -3.52
CA GLY A 94 9.22 12.25 -2.70
C GLY A 94 8.09 12.99 -3.42
N VAL A 95 8.41 14.03 -4.19
CA VAL A 95 7.44 14.74 -5.04
C VAL A 95 6.73 13.82 -6.03
N THR A 96 7.45 12.88 -6.64
CA THR A 96 6.88 11.91 -7.59
C THR A 96 6.03 10.85 -6.87
N LYS A 97 6.39 10.47 -5.64
CA LYS A 97 5.58 9.58 -4.82
C LYS A 97 4.26 10.26 -4.43
N LEU A 98 4.34 11.50 -3.95
CA LEU A 98 3.17 12.30 -3.56
C LEU A 98 2.23 12.50 -4.74
N ASP A 99 2.75 12.85 -5.91
CA ASP A 99 1.98 13.02 -7.14
C ASP A 99 1.22 11.74 -7.51
N ARG A 100 1.85 10.56 -7.41
CA ARG A 100 1.18 9.27 -7.65
C ARG A 100 0.09 8.97 -6.63
N ILE A 101 0.36 9.19 -5.33
CA ILE A 101 -0.61 8.98 -4.26
C ILE A 101 -1.82 9.91 -4.46
N ARG A 102 -1.58 11.19 -4.70
CA ARG A 102 -2.61 12.20 -4.95
C ARG A 102 -3.45 11.85 -6.18
N THR A 103 -2.80 11.52 -7.28
CA THR A 103 -3.48 11.16 -8.53
C THR A 103 -4.48 10.04 -8.32
N VAL A 104 -4.09 8.96 -7.62
CA VAL A 104 -4.99 7.84 -7.38
C VAL A 104 -6.08 8.19 -6.36
N TRP A 105 -5.73 8.92 -5.30
CA TRP A 105 -6.72 9.36 -4.30
C TRP A 105 -7.82 10.21 -4.94
N GLU A 106 -7.47 11.16 -5.82
CA GLU A 106 -8.42 12.08 -6.45
C GLU A 106 -9.38 11.39 -7.43
N TRP A 107 -9.10 10.15 -7.88
CA TRP A 107 -10.09 9.35 -8.62
C TRP A 107 -11.33 9.04 -7.78
N SER A 108 -11.24 9.13 -6.44
CA SER A 108 -12.38 9.03 -5.52
C SER A 108 -13.29 10.26 -5.51
N ALA A 109 -12.96 11.30 -6.31
CA ALA A 109 -13.60 12.61 -6.30
C ALA A 109 -13.49 13.37 -4.96
N THR A 110 -12.52 13.00 -4.11
CA THR A 110 -12.17 13.73 -2.89
C THR A 110 -10.73 14.24 -2.97
N ALA A 111 -10.47 15.39 -2.35
CA ALA A 111 -9.12 15.95 -2.29
C ALA A 111 -8.25 15.16 -1.30
N LEU A 112 -6.98 14.94 -1.62
CA LEU A 112 -6.03 14.37 -0.68
C LEU A 112 -5.76 15.40 0.43
N PRO A 113 -5.77 15.01 1.72
CA PRO A 113 -5.49 15.93 2.82
C PRO A 113 -4.16 16.68 2.65
N GLU A 114 -4.21 17.99 2.78
CA GLU A 114 -3.01 18.83 2.83
C GLU A 114 -2.32 18.69 4.19
N ASP A 115 -1.01 18.94 4.24
CA ASP A 115 -0.20 18.95 5.48
C ASP A 115 -0.31 17.70 6.38
N HIS A 116 -0.57 16.54 5.79
CA HIS A 116 -0.59 15.28 6.52
C HIS A 116 0.82 14.73 6.81
N TRP A 117 1.06 14.23 8.02
CA TRP A 117 2.39 13.77 8.48
C TRP A 117 3.00 12.70 7.55
N ALA A 118 2.16 11.84 6.97
CA ALA A 118 2.59 10.75 6.11
C ALA A 118 2.98 11.22 4.70
N LEU A 119 2.50 12.38 4.27
CA LEU A 119 2.67 12.92 2.93
C LEU A 119 3.86 13.89 2.81
N GLY A 120 4.46 14.26 3.95
CA GLY A 120 5.58 15.19 4.00
C GLY A 120 6.93 14.61 3.55
N ALA A 121 7.85 15.50 3.19
CA ALA A 121 9.24 15.16 2.82
C ALA A 121 10.03 14.49 3.97
N ASN A 122 9.60 14.67 5.22
CA ASN A 122 10.11 13.96 6.39
C ASN A 122 9.83 12.44 6.34
N VAL A 123 8.91 11.99 5.50
CA VAL A 123 8.62 10.56 5.26
C VAL A 123 8.97 10.17 3.82
N LEU A 124 8.38 10.85 2.82
CA LEU A 124 8.46 10.40 1.43
C LEU A 124 9.88 10.46 0.83
N ASP A 125 10.77 11.33 1.34
CA ASP A 125 12.18 11.41 0.91
C ASP A 125 13.13 10.50 1.71
N LYS A 126 12.62 9.72 2.67
CA LYS A 126 13.45 8.98 3.64
C LYS A 126 13.62 7.50 3.35
N GLY A 127 13.16 7.02 2.20
CA GLY A 127 13.37 5.63 1.79
C GLY A 127 14.84 5.19 1.96
N ILE A 128 15.02 3.93 2.30
CA ILE A 128 16.33 3.34 2.65
C ILE A 128 16.77 2.24 1.70
N VAL A 129 15.89 1.81 0.80
CA VAL A 129 16.11 0.74 -0.18
C VAL A 129 16.14 1.31 -1.58
N HIS A 130 17.14 0.93 -2.36
CA HIS A 130 17.17 1.17 -3.81
C HIS A 130 16.78 -0.12 -4.52
N PRO A 131 15.48 -0.34 -4.80
CA PRO A 131 15.08 -1.58 -5.47
C PRO A 131 15.57 -1.57 -6.92
N GLY A 132 15.98 -2.74 -7.41
CA GLY A 132 16.34 -2.92 -8.82
C GLY A 132 15.16 -2.68 -9.75
N ARG A 133 15.44 -2.54 -11.07
CA ARG A 133 14.41 -2.25 -12.09
C ARG A 133 13.23 -3.22 -12.11
N GLY A 134 13.45 -4.47 -11.67
CA GLY A 134 12.41 -5.50 -11.59
C GLY A 134 11.25 -5.12 -10.66
N TYR A 135 11.51 -4.42 -9.55
CA TYR A 135 10.49 -4.04 -8.57
C TYR A 135 9.44 -3.12 -9.19
N SER A 136 9.88 -2.05 -9.88
CA SER A 136 8.96 -1.13 -10.55
C SER A 136 8.30 -1.74 -11.79
N ALA A 137 9.00 -2.60 -12.53
CA ALA A 137 8.46 -3.24 -13.73
C ALA A 137 7.34 -4.25 -13.40
N HIS A 138 7.40 -4.86 -12.21
CA HIS A 138 6.43 -5.86 -11.76
C HIS A 138 5.63 -5.40 -10.55
N GLN A 139 5.47 -4.08 -10.34
CA GLN A 139 4.77 -3.54 -9.18
C GLN A 139 3.34 -4.06 -9.05
N TRP A 140 2.69 -4.42 -10.17
CA TRP A 140 1.37 -5.05 -10.18
C TRP A 140 1.34 -6.37 -9.40
N ARG A 141 2.43 -7.15 -9.39
CA ARG A 141 2.55 -8.39 -8.62
C ARG A 141 2.56 -8.12 -7.12
N GLU A 142 3.29 -7.09 -6.70
CA GLU A 142 3.34 -6.66 -5.31
C GLU A 142 1.96 -6.19 -4.83
N TYR A 143 1.22 -5.44 -5.66
CA TYR A 143 -0.17 -5.07 -5.35
C TYR A 143 -1.10 -6.28 -5.26
N ARG A 144 -1.04 -7.24 -6.20
CA ARG A 144 -1.86 -8.46 -6.12
C ARG A 144 -1.58 -9.25 -4.85
N PHE A 145 -0.30 -9.40 -4.48
CA PHE A 145 0.09 -10.09 -3.25
C PHE A 145 -0.42 -9.37 -2.01
N VAL A 146 -0.19 -8.06 -1.87
CA VAL A 146 -0.63 -7.33 -0.67
C VAL A 146 -2.15 -7.31 -0.55
N ILE A 147 -2.90 -7.22 -1.66
CA ILE A 147 -4.37 -7.29 -1.64
C ILE A 147 -4.84 -8.67 -1.14
N GLY A 148 -4.29 -9.76 -1.68
CA GLY A 148 -4.63 -11.11 -1.24
C GLY A 148 -4.27 -11.38 0.22
N MET A 149 -3.06 -10.99 0.63
CA MET A 149 -2.60 -11.07 2.02
C MET A 149 -3.51 -10.27 2.96
N MET A 150 -3.96 -9.08 2.55
CA MET A 150 -4.81 -8.23 3.37
C MET A 150 -6.23 -8.78 3.51
N LEU A 151 -6.74 -9.56 2.55
CA LEU A 151 -8.01 -10.27 2.69
C LEU A 151 -7.96 -11.33 3.79
N ASP A 152 -6.89 -12.16 3.85
CA ASP A 152 -6.68 -13.09 4.97
C ASP A 152 -6.47 -12.31 6.27
N TRP A 153 -5.62 -11.28 6.25
CA TRP A 153 -5.34 -10.44 7.42
C TRP A 153 -6.60 -9.85 8.05
N CYS A 154 -7.47 -9.22 7.25
CA CYS A 154 -8.69 -8.58 7.73
C CYS A 154 -9.74 -9.58 8.22
N GLY A 155 -9.67 -10.86 7.80
CA GLY A 155 -10.52 -11.94 8.30
C GLY A 155 -10.13 -12.45 9.69
N ARG A 156 -8.96 -12.07 10.21
CA ARG A 156 -8.44 -12.52 11.51
C ARG A 156 -8.93 -11.65 12.67
N SER A 157 -9.08 -12.27 13.83
CA SER A 157 -9.40 -11.57 15.07
C SER A 157 -8.31 -10.55 15.43
N ALA A 158 -8.64 -9.56 16.26
CA ALA A 158 -7.66 -8.57 16.73
C ALA A 158 -6.50 -9.24 17.48
N ASP A 159 -6.80 -10.21 18.35
CA ASP A 159 -5.80 -10.97 19.12
C ASP A 159 -4.83 -11.75 18.21
N GLU A 160 -5.33 -12.37 17.14
CA GLU A 160 -4.47 -13.06 16.17
C GLU A 160 -3.57 -12.08 15.42
N ARG A 161 -4.12 -10.94 14.97
CA ARG A 161 -3.34 -9.89 14.30
C ARG A 161 -2.25 -9.34 15.21
N GLU A 162 -2.57 -9.04 16.47
CA GLU A 162 -1.58 -8.60 17.46
C GLU A 162 -0.52 -9.66 17.73
N SER A 163 -0.94 -10.92 17.88
CA SER A 163 0.00 -12.03 18.09
C SER A 163 0.95 -12.21 16.90
N LEU A 164 0.48 -12.03 15.67
CA LEU A 164 1.33 -12.10 14.48
C LEU A 164 2.31 -10.92 14.42
N LEU A 165 1.88 -9.69 14.73
CA LEU A 165 2.76 -8.51 14.70
C LEU A 165 3.83 -8.52 15.79
N ASN A 166 3.60 -9.23 16.89
CA ASN A 166 4.53 -9.32 18.01
C ASN A 166 5.55 -10.47 17.86
N ASP A 167 5.41 -11.32 16.84
CA ASP A 167 6.33 -12.44 16.57
C ASP A 167 6.79 -12.40 15.10
N PRO A 168 8.02 -11.91 14.85
CA PRO A 168 8.56 -11.80 13.49
C PRO A 168 8.61 -13.13 12.72
N TRP A 169 8.77 -14.26 13.40
CA TRP A 169 8.85 -15.57 12.76
C TRP A 169 7.47 -16.07 12.37
N ARG A 170 6.49 -15.93 13.25
CA ARG A 170 5.09 -16.26 12.92
C ARG A 170 4.53 -15.34 11.84
N PHE A 171 4.94 -14.07 11.83
CA PHE A 171 4.61 -13.17 10.73
C PHE A 171 5.23 -13.64 9.41
N ALA A 172 6.49 -14.07 9.41
CA ALA A 172 7.13 -14.64 8.22
C ALA A 172 6.41 -15.91 7.73
N GLU A 173 6.04 -16.83 8.63
CA GLU A 173 5.26 -18.03 8.29
C GLU A 173 3.89 -17.68 7.71
N PHE A 174 3.21 -16.67 8.28
CA PHE A 174 1.96 -16.15 7.73
C PHE A 174 2.13 -15.63 6.30
N LEU A 175 3.19 -14.85 6.04
CA LEU A 175 3.50 -14.32 4.71
C LEU A 175 3.82 -15.44 3.71
N ASP A 176 4.61 -16.44 4.12
CA ASP A 176 4.93 -17.60 3.27
C ASP A 176 3.67 -18.41 2.90
N GLY A 177 2.69 -18.45 3.81
CA GLY A 177 1.38 -19.07 3.58
C GLY A 177 0.51 -18.40 2.52
N GLN A 178 0.77 -17.12 2.18
CA GLN A 178 0.00 -16.39 1.15
C GLN A 178 0.42 -16.74 -0.29
N GLY A 179 1.52 -17.49 -0.46
CA GLY A 179 2.10 -17.82 -1.76
C GLY A 179 3.03 -16.73 -2.31
N ASP A 180 3.94 -17.10 -3.23
CA ASP A 180 4.98 -16.20 -3.75
C ASP A 180 4.45 -15.36 -4.94
N PRO A 181 4.42 -14.00 -4.85
CA PRO A 181 4.03 -13.13 -5.97
C PRO A 181 4.87 -13.32 -7.23
N ARG A 182 6.08 -13.88 -7.10
CA ARG A 182 7.02 -14.07 -8.21
C ARG A 182 6.78 -15.38 -8.97
N ARG A 183 6.03 -16.32 -8.39
CA ARG A 183 5.75 -17.65 -8.95
C ARG A 183 4.35 -17.78 -9.58
N GLN A 184 3.56 -16.72 -9.56
CA GLN A 184 2.23 -16.64 -10.19
C GLN A 184 2.26 -15.79 -11.47
#